data_AF-A0A800AZF8-F1
#
_entry.id   AF-A0A800AZF8-F1
#
_cell.length_a   1.000
_cell.length_b   1.000
_cell.length_c   1.000
_cell.angle_alpha   90.00
_cell.angle_beta   90.00
_cell.angle_gamma   90.00
#
_symmetry.space_group_name_H-M   'P 1'
#
loop_
_entity.id
_entity.type
_entity.pdbx_description
1 polymer ?
#
loop_
_entity_poly.entity_id
_entity_poly.type
_entity_poly.pdbx_seq_one_letter_code
_entity_poly.pdbx_strand_id
1 'polypeptide(L)'
;YEAIRHLSIIKENPNTPEQDILEAEKEIEKITATMGEPSEMAKIRNLHWWTVEYGLIGSLESPKIYGAGLLSSIGESKWCLSNNVTKLPYSIKAANMAFDITKPQPQLYVTPDFAHLSLVLEEFADTMALRNGGLKGIEKLIDSNDLGTIELNTGIQISGNFTRVIDDENYRAIYYQTTGPTALAYKNKQLIGHGKEYHADGFGSPIGKLKGINIAIENMSPTDLEAYGIYEGKQVTLNFKRGITVTGEIITGKRNLQGKIILISFKNCTVKYGDEILFQPEWGIYDMAVGANITSAYSGIADPDSYKLTYEAPKEKTHKIVYSSKQIAIHKLYQQVRDMRENNTINITELNAIFDKINSSDKEWLLALEIYELVSDLDNSLKTNIFNFLNQNSKGKYGNLINDGLELIN
;
A
#
# COMPACT_ATOMS: atom_id res chain seq x y z
N TYR A 1 9.22 -3.36 -3.74
CA TYR A 1 8.19 -2.99 -4.72
C TYR A 1 8.74 -3.11 -6.13
N GLU A 2 9.80 -2.37 -6.48
CA GLU A 2 10.39 -2.41 -7.83
C GLU A 2 10.75 -3.83 -8.32
N ALA A 3 11.38 -4.66 -7.50
CA ALA A 3 11.68 -6.05 -7.89
C ALA A 3 10.44 -6.90 -8.26
N ILE A 4 9.34 -6.74 -7.52
CA ILE A 4 8.06 -7.41 -7.81
C ILE A 4 7.46 -6.88 -9.12
N ARG A 5 7.52 -5.56 -9.32
CA ARG A 5 7.05 -4.92 -10.55
C ARG A 5 7.84 -5.42 -11.76
N HIS A 6 9.16 -5.47 -11.65
CA HIS A 6 10.05 -6.01 -12.69
C HIS A 6 9.67 -7.45 -13.04
N LEU A 7 9.54 -8.33 -12.04
CA LEU A 7 9.12 -9.71 -12.24
C LEU A 7 7.77 -9.80 -12.97
N SER A 8 6.79 -8.97 -12.60
CA SER A 8 5.48 -8.92 -13.26
C SER A 8 5.60 -8.54 -14.74
N ILE A 9 6.37 -7.49 -15.05
CA ILE A 9 6.57 -7.01 -16.42
C ILE A 9 7.21 -8.08 -17.30
N ILE A 10 8.24 -8.77 -16.80
CA ILE A 10 8.95 -9.78 -17.58
C ILE A 10 8.14 -11.08 -17.70
N LYS A 11 7.33 -11.46 -16.69
CA LYS A 11 6.43 -12.63 -16.77
C LYS A 11 5.27 -12.44 -17.74
N GLU A 12 4.79 -11.20 -17.91
CA GLU A 12 3.75 -10.88 -18.90
C GLU A 12 4.27 -10.95 -20.35
N ASN A 13 5.58 -10.87 -20.58
CA ASN A 13 6.16 -10.93 -21.90
C ASN A 13 6.52 -12.38 -22.30
N PRO A 14 5.86 -12.98 -23.31
CA PRO A 14 6.13 -14.36 -23.73
C PRO A 14 7.53 -14.59 -24.31
N ASN A 15 8.22 -13.51 -24.69
CA ASN A 15 9.55 -13.58 -25.28
C ASN A 15 10.67 -13.50 -24.23
N THR A 16 10.34 -13.32 -22.95
CA THR A 16 11.33 -13.25 -21.88
C THR A 16 12.03 -14.61 -21.73
N PRO A 17 13.37 -14.66 -21.73
CA PRO A 17 14.12 -15.86 -21.39
C PRO A 17 13.78 -16.38 -19.99
N GLU A 18 13.64 -17.70 -19.83
CA GLU A 18 13.36 -18.33 -18.53
C GLU A 18 14.45 -18.02 -17.49
N GLN A 19 15.70 -17.86 -17.93
CA GLN A 19 16.80 -17.46 -17.07
C GLN A 19 16.58 -16.09 -16.40
N ASP A 20 16.06 -15.11 -17.15
CA ASP A 20 15.82 -13.75 -16.63
C ASP A 20 14.71 -13.77 -15.55
N ILE A 21 13.68 -14.61 -15.75
CA ILE A 21 12.62 -14.84 -14.75
C ILE A 21 13.21 -15.44 -13.48
N LEU A 22 14.05 -16.47 -13.60
CA LEU A 22 14.70 -17.12 -12.46
C LEU A 22 15.65 -16.19 -11.71
N GLU A 23 16.33 -15.29 -12.42
CA GLU A 23 17.20 -14.28 -11.80
C GLU A 23 16.40 -13.24 -11.01
N ALA A 24 15.30 -12.73 -11.57
CA ALA A 24 14.40 -11.81 -10.89
C ALA A 24 13.71 -12.45 -9.66
N GLU A 25 13.32 -13.73 -9.74
CA GLU A 25 12.77 -14.47 -8.58
C GLU A 25 13.80 -14.59 -7.45
N LYS A 26 15.05 -14.95 -7.78
CA LYS A 26 16.15 -15.01 -6.78
C LYS A 26 16.46 -13.64 -6.17
N GLU A 27 16.33 -12.56 -6.94
CA GLU A 27 16.50 -11.21 -6.41
C GLU A 27 15.40 -10.88 -5.39
N ILE A 28 14.15 -11.21 -5.68
CA ILE A 28 13.03 -11.02 -4.73
C ILE A 28 13.26 -11.83 -3.46
N GLU A 29 13.66 -13.10 -3.56
CA GLU A 29 13.95 -13.94 -2.38
C GLU A 29 15.02 -13.31 -1.49
N LYS A 30 16.11 -12.78 -2.07
CA LYS A 30 17.16 -12.09 -1.32
C LYS A 30 16.66 -10.83 -0.63
N ILE A 31 15.87 -10.01 -1.32
CA ILE A 31 15.31 -8.78 -0.75
C ILE A 31 14.36 -9.15 0.40
N THR A 32 13.45 -10.10 0.20
CA THR A 32 12.50 -10.52 1.23
C THR A 32 13.19 -11.12 2.46
N ALA A 33 14.29 -11.86 2.29
CA ALA A 33 15.07 -12.40 3.40
C ALA A 33 15.80 -11.33 4.24
N THR A 34 15.95 -10.11 3.71
CA THR A 34 16.66 -9.00 4.36
C THR A 34 15.74 -7.85 4.78
N MET A 35 14.45 -7.93 4.47
CA MET A 35 13.43 -7.02 5.01
C MET A 35 13.27 -7.33 6.50
N GLY A 36 13.65 -6.40 7.37
CA GLY A 36 13.48 -6.51 8.82
C GLY A 36 12.00 -6.54 9.25
N GLU A 37 11.68 -5.88 10.36
CA GLU A 37 10.29 -5.82 10.82
C GLU A 37 9.38 -5.16 9.77
N PRO A 38 8.21 -5.76 9.46
CA PRO A 38 7.31 -5.21 8.46
C PRO A 38 6.66 -3.92 8.95
N SER A 39 6.69 -2.89 8.09
CA SER A 39 5.96 -1.64 8.31
C SER A 39 4.46 -1.88 8.40
N GLU A 40 3.71 -0.90 8.93
CA GLU A 40 2.24 -0.99 8.98
C GLU A 40 1.63 -1.15 7.59
N MET A 41 2.20 -0.47 6.59
CA MET A 41 1.78 -0.64 5.18
C MET A 41 2.06 -2.05 4.65
N ALA A 42 3.19 -2.67 5.02
CA ALA A 42 3.46 -4.06 4.65
C ALA A 42 2.46 -5.03 5.30
N LYS A 43 2.04 -4.76 6.54
CA LYS A 43 1.01 -5.53 7.24
C LYS A 43 -0.39 -5.34 6.62
N ILE A 44 -0.75 -4.13 6.21
CA ILE A 44 -1.98 -3.87 5.44
C ILE A 44 -1.95 -4.64 4.12
N ARG A 45 -0.81 -4.65 3.41
CA ARG A 45 -0.64 -5.43 2.18
C ARG A 45 -0.89 -6.92 2.43
N ASN A 46 -0.43 -7.47 3.54
CA ASN A 46 -0.71 -8.87 3.90
C ASN A 46 -2.21 -9.10 4.12
N LEU A 47 -2.89 -8.21 4.85
CA LEU A 47 -4.35 -8.30 5.02
C LEU A 47 -5.08 -8.25 3.67
N HIS A 48 -4.68 -7.32 2.78
CA HIS A 48 -5.21 -7.23 1.42
C HIS A 48 -5.00 -8.52 0.63
N TRP A 49 -3.80 -9.09 0.67
CA TRP A 49 -3.47 -10.33 -0.03
C TRP A 49 -4.36 -11.49 0.43
N TRP A 50 -4.49 -11.68 1.74
CA TRP A 50 -5.27 -12.77 2.32
C TRP A 50 -6.79 -12.57 2.26
N THR A 51 -7.25 -11.45 1.70
CA THR A 51 -8.68 -11.13 1.57
C THR A 51 -9.06 -10.81 0.14
N VAL A 52 -8.73 -9.63 -0.35
CA VAL A 52 -9.13 -9.14 -1.68
C VAL A 52 -8.52 -9.98 -2.80
N GLU A 53 -7.28 -10.45 -2.64
CA GLU A 53 -6.61 -11.25 -3.68
C GLU A 53 -6.87 -12.75 -3.54
N TYR A 54 -6.67 -13.32 -2.35
CA TYR A 54 -6.72 -14.77 -2.09
C TYR A 54 -7.69 -15.15 -0.94
N GLY A 55 -8.76 -14.37 -0.76
CA GLY A 55 -9.74 -14.62 0.29
C GLY A 55 -10.81 -15.65 -0.06
N LEU A 56 -11.24 -16.37 0.98
CA LEU A 56 -12.37 -17.30 0.97
C LEU A 56 -13.48 -16.80 1.93
N ILE A 57 -14.74 -17.13 1.65
CA ILE A 57 -15.90 -16.69 2.43
C ILE A 57 -16.85 -17.84 2.78
N GLY A 58 -17.48 -17.78 3.95
CA GLY A 58 -18.45 -18.76 4.45
C GLY A 58 -17.89 -19.66 5.55
N SER A 59 -18.27 -20.93 5.53
CA SER A 59 -17.80 -21.93 6.51
C SER A 59 -16.39 -22.44 6.19
N LEU A 60 -15.65 -22.92 7.20
CA LEU A 60 -14.33 -23.52 6.99
C LEU A 60 -14.40 -24.84 6.22
N GLU A 61 -15.51 -25.57 6.37
CA GLU A 61 -15.76 -26.87 5.76
C GLU A 61 -16.17 -26.74 4.29
N SER A 62 -16.93 -25.70 3.96
CA SER A 62 -17.42 -25.43 2.60
C SER A 62 -17.32 -23.94 2.26
N PRO A 63 -16.09 -23.42 2.09
CA PRO A 63 -15.88 -22.03 1.72
C PRO A 63 -16.21 -21.78 0.24
N LYS A 64 -16.51 -20.53 -0.08
CA LYS A 64 -16.62 -20.01 -1.45
C LYS A 64 -15.47 -19.04 -1.72
N ILE A 65 -15.16 -18.84 -3.00
CA ILE A 65 -14.10 -17.94 -3.44
C ILE A 65 -14.67 -16.54 -3.61
N TYR A 66 -13.95 -15.52 -3.13
CA TYR A 66 -14.22 -14.12 -3.50
C TYR A 66 -12.95 -13.34 -3.86
N GLY A 67 -11.77 -13.88 -3.55
CA GLY A 67 -10.49 -13.26 -3.91
C GLY A 67 -10.28 -13.17 -5.43
N ALA A 68 -9.87 -12.00 -5.90
CA ALA A 68 -9.69 -11.70 -7.32
C ALA A 68 -8.62 -12.57 -8.00
N GLY A 69 -7.49 -12.81 -7.33
CA GLY A 69 -6.42 -13.66 -7.82
C GLY A 69 -6.85 -15.12 -7.98
N LEU A 70 -7.67 -15.63 -7.05
CA LEU A 70 -8.25 -16.96 -7.18
C LEU A 70 -9.23 -17.02 -8.36
N LEU A 71 -10.13 -16.04 -8.49
CA LEU A 71 -11.16 -16.01 -9.54
C LEU A 71 -10.58 -15.84 -10.95
N SER A 72 -9.43 -15.19 -11.10
CA SER A 72 -8.77 -15.01 -12.41
C SER A 72 -7.93 -16.23 -12.83
N SER A 73 -7.68 -17.17 -11.92
CA SER A 73 -6.83 -18.33 -12.12
C SER A 73 -7.63 -19.62 -12.00
N ILE A 74 -8.04 -20.21 -13.13
CA ILE A 74 -8.86 -21.45 -13.16
C ILE A 74 -8.20 -22.59 -12.37
N GLY A 75 -6.87 -22.75 -12.53
CA GLY A 75 -6.10 -23.78 -11.83
C GLY A 75 -6.09 -23.57 -10.32
N GLU A 76 -5.83 -22.35 -9.86
CA GLU A 76 -5.80 -22.04 -8.43
C GLU A 76 -7.20 -22.03 -7.80
N SER A 77 -8.23 -21.60 -8.53
CA SER A 77 -9.63 -21.71 -8.11
C SER A 77 -10.03 -23.14 -7.75
N LYS A 78 -9.62 -24.13 -8.55
CA LYS A 78 -9.91 -25.54 -8.25
C LYS A 78 -9.02 -26.07 -7.13
N TRP A 79 -7.75 -25.72 -7.14
CA TRP A 79 -6.78 -26.16 -6.15
C TRP A 79 -7.08 -25.63 -4.74
N CYS A 80 -7.51 -24.38 -4.61
CA CYS A 80 -7.74 -23.70 -3.33
C CYS A 80 -8.86 -24.33 -2.50
N LEU A 81 -9.84 -24.96 -3.16
CA LEU A 81 -10.95 -25.68 -2.53
C LEU A 81 -10.61 -27.14 -2.22
N SER A 82 -9.46 -27.65 -2.66
CA SER A 82 -9.01 -29.02 -2.36
C SER A 82 -8.51 -29.15 -0.91
N ASN A 83 -8.38 -30.39 -0.43
CA ASN A 83 -7.82 -30.68 0.90
C ASN A 83 -6.30 -30.42 1.01
N ASN A 84 -5.63 -30.08 -0.09
CA ASN A 84 -4.19 -29.80 -0.09
C ASN A 84 -3.83 -28.39 0.41
N VAL A 85 -4.82 -27.49 0.50
CA VAL A 85 -4.64 -26.11 0.98
C VAL A 85 -5.26 -25.97 2.37
N THR A 86 -4.49 -25.49 3.34
CA THR A 86 -4.99 -25.30 4.71
C THR A 86 -5.95 -24.11 4.76
N LYS A 87 -7.16 -24.29 5.29
CA LYS A 87 -8.12 -23.20 5.49
C LYS A 87 -8.12 -22.75 6.96
N LEU A 88 -7.86 -21.46 7.19
CA LEU A 88 -7.76 -20.86 8.52
C LEU A 88 -8.85 -19.80 8.71
N PRO A 89 -9.38 -19.60 9.92
CA PRO A 89 -10.30 -18.48 10.18
C PRO A 89 -9.57 -17.14 10.04
N TYR A 90 -10.20 -16.19 9.34
CA TYR A 90 -9.67 -14.85 9.16
C TYR A 90 -9.68 -14.03 10.46
N SER A 91 -8.55 -13.41 10.78
CA SER A 91 -8.36 -12.56 11.96
C SER A 91 -7.18 -11.61 11.75
N ILE A 92 -6.99 -10.67 12.68
CA ILE A 92 -5.88 -9.71 12.68
C ILE A 92 -4.48 -10.36 12.56
N LYS A 93 -4.35 -11.65 12.92
CA LYS A 93 -3.09 -12.40 12.77
C LYS A 93 -2.61 -12.49 11.33
N ALA A 94 -3.52 -12.44 10.35
CA ALA A 94 -3.18 -12.44 8.93
C ALA A 94 -2.28 -11.27 8.53
N ALA A 95 -2.28 -10.16 9.29
CA ALA A 95 -1.40 -9.02 9.06
C ALA A 95 0.09 -9.38 9.18
N ASN A 96 0.42 -10.39 10.01
CA ASN A 96 1.79 -10.86 10.21
C ASN A 96 2.14 -12.07 9.33
N MET A 97 1.22 -12.54 8.49
CA MET A 97 1.45 -13.67 7.62
C MET A 97 2.01 -13.20 6.27
N ALA A 98 3.30 -13.47 6.04
CA ALA A 98 3.93 -13.22 4.75
C ALA A 98 3.43 -14.20 3.68
N PHE A 99 3.54 -13.81 2.42
CA PHE A 99 3.12 -14.59 1.25
C PHE A 99 4.21 -14.61 0.17
N ASP A 100 4.18 -15.65 -0.67
CA ASP A 100 5.03 -15.79 -1.85
C ASP A 100 4.15 -15.68 -3.10
N ILE A 101 4.41 -14.67 -3.94
CA ILE A 101 3.66 -14.42 -5.17
C ILE A 101 4.01 -15.40 -6.30
N THR A 102 5.10 -16.14 -6.16
CA THR A 102 5.66 -16.99 -7.21
C THR A 102 5.17 -18.43 -7.13
N LYS A 103 4.51 -18.81 -6.03
CA LYS A 103 4.10 -20.19 -5.73
C LYS A 103 2.62 -20.25 -5.35
N PRO A 104 1.95 -21.39 -5.56
CA PRO A 104 0.62 -21.63 -5.03
C PRO A 104 0.58 -21.43 -3.51
N GLN A 105 -0.49 -20.81 -3.01
CA GLN A 105 -0.59 -20.49 -1.59
C GLN A 105 -0.83 -21.77 -0.75
N PRO A 106 0.01 -22.05 0.27
CA PRO A 106 -0.12 -23.27 1.08
C PRO A 106 -1.30 -23.22 2.05
N GLN A 107 -1.78 -22.01 2.34
CA GLN A 107 -2.88 -21.73 3.25
C GLN A 107 -3.68 -20.54 2.75
N LEU A 108 -4.95 -20.49 3.13
CA LEU A 108 -5.87 -19.40 2.83
C LEU A 108 -6.73 -19.09 4.04
N TYR A 109 -7.28 -17.88 4.08
CA TYR A 109 -8.13 -17.41 5.16
C TYR A 109 -9.59 -17.37 4.74
N VAL A 110 -10.46 -17.85 5.63
CA VAL A 110 -11.91 -17.88 5.46
C VAL A 110 -12.54 -16.85 6.39
N THR A 111 -13.26 -15.89 5.84
CA THR A 111 -14.11 -14.95 6.58
C THR A 111 -15.56 -15.48 6.61
N PRO A 112 -16.32 -15.34 7.71
CA PRO A 112 -17.72 -15.75 7.72
C PRO A 112 -18.58 -14.90 6.78
N ASP A 113 -18.32 -13.59 6.75
CA ASP A 113 -19.01 -12.60 5.93
C ASP A 113 -18.12 -11.37 5.67
N PHE A 114 -18.61 -10.40 4.90
CA PHE A 114 -17.90 -9.17 4.60
C PHE A 114 -17.84 -8.19 5.78
N ALA A 115 -18.80 -8.23 6.71
CA ALA A 115 -18.79 -7.34 7.88
C ALA A 115 -17.63 -7.69 8.82
N HIS A 116 -17.30 -8.97 8.94
CA HIS A 116 -16.13 -9.44 9.68
C HIS A 116 -14.81 -8.94 9.08
N LEU A 117 -14.72 -8.77 7.75
CA LEU A 117 -13.53 -8.17 7.12
C LEU A 117 -13.33 -6.73 7.60
N SER A 118 -14.40 -5.92 7.61
CA SER A 118 -14.37 -4.55 8.10
C SER A 118 -14.01 -4.50 9.58
N LEU A 119 -14.55 -5.40 10.41
CA LEU A 119 -14.22 -5.50 11.83
C LEU A 119 -12.71 -5.71 12.04
N VAL A 120 -12.12 -6.69 11.35
CA VAL A 120 -10.68 -6.99 11.49
C VAL A 120 -9.80 -5.84 11.00
N LEU A 121 -10.23 -5.12 9.95
CA LEU A 121 -9.51 -3.93 9.47
C LEU A 121 -9.56 -2.79 10.50
N GLU A 122 -10.71 -2.57 11.15
CA GLU A 122 -10.84 -1.59 12.23
C GLU A 122 -10.01 -1.98 13.45
N GLU A 123 -10.06 -3.25 13.87
CA GLU A 123 -9.20 -3.78 14.93
C GLU A 123 -7.72 -3.56 14.62
N PHE A 124 -7.30 -3.78 13.37
CA PHE A 124 -5.92 -3.54 12.96
C PHE A 124 -5.58 -2.05 12.96
N ALA A 125 -6.46 -1.19 12.43
CA ALA A 125 -6.26 0.25 12.42
C ALA A 125 -6.12 0.83 13.83
N ASP A 126 -6.83 0.29 14.82
CA ASP A 126 -6.71 0.65 16.23
C ASP A 126 -5.38 0.24 16.87
N THR A 127 -4.56 -0.58 16.20
CA THR A 127 -3.18 -0.84 16.61
C THR A 127 -2.14 0.06 15.95
N MET A 128 -2.54 0.81 14.91
CA MET A 128 -1.61 1.57 14.09
C MET A 128 -1.20 2.89 14.74
N ALA A 129 -0.03 3.38 14.35
CA ALA A 129 0.45 4.72 14.69
C ALA A 129 -0.48 5.81 14.16
N LEU A 130 -1.20 5.54 13.07
CA LEU A 130 -2.23 6.42 12.52
C LEU A 130 -3.33 6.78 13.53
N ARG A 131 -3.71 5.87 14.44
CA ARG A 131 -4.75 6.13 15.46
C ARG A 131 -4.21 6.34 16.87
N ASN A 132 -3.01 5.85 17.15
CA ASN A 132 -2.42 5.90 18.49
C ASN A 132 -1.33 6.96 18.65
N GLY A 133 -0.70 7.39 17.57
CA GLY A 133 0.41 8.34 17.59
C GLY A 133 1.50 7.96 18.61
N GLY A 134 1.77 8.89 19.52
CA GLY A 134 2.70 8.69 20.64
C GLY A 134 4.16 8.47 20.23
N LEU A 135 4.96 7.93 21.16
CA LEU A 135 6.39 7.66 20.97
C LEU A 135 6.63 6.67 19.83
N LYS A 136 5.95 5.52 19.87
CA LYS A 136 6.03 4.48 18.82
C LYS A 136 5.70 5.02 17.43
N GLY A 137 4.79 5.99 17.35
CA GLY A 137 4.46 6.64 16.09
C GLY A 137 5.63 7.43 15.51
N ILE A 138 6.30 8.24 16.33
CA ILE A 138 7.49 8.98 15.89
C ILE A 138 8.65 8.05 15.58
N GLU A 139 8.89 7.02 16.41
CA GLU A 139 9.95 6.03 16.15
C GLU A 139 9.79 5.38 14.77
N LYS A 140 8.57 4.98 14.40
CA LYS A 140 8.28 4.46 13.05
C LYS A 140 8.55 5.48 11.94
N LEU A 141 8.30 6.77 12.19
CA LEU A 141 8.62 7.82 11.22
C LEU A 141 10.13 7.99 11.09
N ILE A 142 10.88 7.99 12.20
CA ILE A 142 12.35 8.04 12.19
C ILE A 142 12.93 6.83 11.44
N ASP A 143 12.46 5.62 11.75
CA ASP A 143 12.92 4.38 11.12
C ASP A 143 12.64 4.36 9.61
N SER A 144 11.55 5.01 9.17
CA SER A 144 11.20 5.09 7.75
C SER A 144 12.17 5.93 6.91
N ASN A 145 12.91 6.87 7.53
CA ASN A 145 13.81 7.81 6.85
C ASN A 145 13.13 8.58 5.68
N ASP A 146 11.82 8.77 5.76
CA ASP A 146 11.00 9.39 4.71
C ASP A 146 10.09 10.47 5.31
N LEU A 147 9.41 11.21 4.45
CA LEU A 147 8.47 12.24 4.83
C LEU A 147 7.28 11.63 5.59
N GLY A 148 7.10 12.12 6.81
CA GLY A 148 6.01 11.73 7.69
C GLY A 148 5.23 12.93 8.18
N THR A 149 4.12 12.65 8.84
CA THR A 149 3.34 13.64 9.57
C THR A 149 2.98 13.12 10.95
N ILE A 150 3.08 13.99 11.95
CA ILE A 150 2.40 13.79 13.25
C ILE A 150 1.26 14.79 13.41
N GLU A 151 0.21 14.39 14.10
CA GLU A 151 -0.89 15.27 14.53
C GLU A 151 -0.92 15.33 16.06
N LEU A 152 -0.99 16.54 16.60
CA LEU A 152 -1.15 16.76 18.04
C LEU A 152 -2.64 16.85 18.41
N ASN A 153 -2.97 16.69 19.69
CA ASN A 153 -4.35 16.80 20.21
C ASN A 153 -5.05 18.16 19.97
N THR A 154 -4.31 19.16 19.51
CA THR A 154 -4.83 20.47 19.09
C THR A 154 -5.26 20.50 17.62
N GLY A 155 -4.97 19.45 16.86
CA GLY A 155 -5.23 19.28 15.43
C GLY A 155 -4.13 19.89 14.54
N ILE A 156 -3.07 20.46 15.12
CA ILE A 156 -1.91 20.89 14.34
C ILE A 156 -1.14 19.66 13.84
N GLN A 157 -0.77 19.71 12.58
CA GLN A 157 -0.05 18.66 11.86
C GLN A 157 1.34 19.18 11.51
N ILE A 158 2.36 18.36 11.74
CA ILE A 158 3.75 18.69 11.43
C ILE A 158 4.27 17.65 10.46
N SER A 159 4.61 18.11 9.25
CA SER A 159 5.02 17.26 8.15
C SER A 159 6.47 17.52 7.74
N GLY A 160 7.32 16.51 7.80
CA GLY A 160 8.75 16.62 7.51
C GLY A 160 9.47 15.29 7.70
N ASN A 161 10.80 15.30 7.61
CA ASN A 161 11.62 14.12 7.88
C ASN A 161 12.00 14.07 9.37
N PHE A 162 11.42 13.15 10.12
CA PHE A 162 11.65 13.01 11.57
C PHE A 162 12.98 12.31 11.83
N THR A 163 13.82 12.90 12.67
CA THR A 163 15.17 12.37 12.95
C THR A 163 15.44 12.16 14.43
N ARG A 164 14.62 12.76 15.30
CA ARG A 164 14.82 12.63 16.74
C ARG A 164 13.53 12.71 17.51
N VAL A 165 13.45 11.89 18.55
CA VAL A 165 12.46 11.97 19.62
C VAL A 165 13.18 11.87 20.96
N ILE A 166 12.68 12.60 21.95
CA ILE A 166 13.09 12.47 23.35
C ILE A 166 11.86 12.00 24.10
N ASP A 167 12.02 10.99 24.95
CA ASP A 167 10.99 10.42 25.81
C ASP A 167 11.30 10.62 27.31
N ASP A 168 10.28 10.42 28.14
CA ASP A 168 10.42 10.37 29.60
C ASP A 168 10.60 8.93 30.11
N GLU A 169 10.85 8.77 31.41
CA GLU A 169 10.96 7.47 32.10
C GLU A 169 9.73 6.54 31.93
N ASN A 170 8.60 7.07 31.44
CA ASN A 170 7.37 6.32 31.20
C ASN A 170 7.11 6.09 29.69
N TYR A 171 8.13 6.20 28.83
CA TYR A 171 8.05 5.99 27.38
C TYR A 171 7.05 6.92 26.67
N ARG A 172 6.98 8.17 27.10
CA ARG A 172 6.14 9.18 26.47
C ARG A 172 6.99 10.23 25.78
N ALA A 173 6.74 10.46 24.50
CA ALA A 173 7.39 11.54 23.76
C ALA A 173 7.18 12.90 24.45
N ILE A 174 8.28 13.63 24.65
CA ILE A 174 8.33 14.96 25.28
C ILE A 174 8.90 16.03 24.35
N TYR A 175 9.62 15.61 23.31
CA TYR A 175 10.16 16.47 22.29
C TYR A 175 10.33 15.66 21.01
N TYR A 176 10.13 16.29 19.86
CA TYR A 176 10.39 15.71 18.55
C TYR A 176 11.14 16.71 17.68
N GLN A 177 11.88 16.20 16.71
CA GLN A 177 12.63 17.01 15.77
C GLN A 177 12.55 16.41 14.37
N THR A 178 12.36 17.31 13.40
CA THR A 178 12.56 17.05 11.98
C THR A 178 13.81 17.76 11.49
N THR A 179 14.40 17.25 10.41
CA THR A 179 15.51 17.91 9.71
C THR A 179 15.12 18.23 8.27
N GLY A 180 15.61 19.36 7.78
CA GLY A 180 15.27 19.83 6.44
C GLY A 180 13.84 20.37 6.35
N PRO A 181 13.32 20.55 5.13
CA PRO A 181 12.09 21.29 4.90
C PRO A 181 10.90 20.68 5.66
N THR A 182 10.24 21.50 6.48
CA THR A 182 9.11 21.08 7.31
C THR A 182 7.91 22.01 7.09
N ALA A 183 6.70 21.47 7.05
CA ALA A 183 5.48 22.26 6.92
C ALA A 183 4.53 22.00 8.08
N LEU A 184 3.91 23.08 8.58
CA LEU A 184 2.86 23.00 9.58
C LEU A 184 1.51 23.15 8.89
N ALA A 185 0.54 22.31 9.25
CA ALA A 185 -0.80 22.32 8.71
C ALA A 185 -1.85 22.22 9.82
N TYR A 186 -3.09 22.57 9.49
CA TYR A 186 -4.25 22.31 10.32
C TYR A 186 -5.38 21.84 9.41
N LYS A 187 -5.96 20.66 9.71
CA LYS A 187 -6.97 20.02 8.86
C LYS A 187 -6.53 19.87 7.40
N ASN A 188 -5.32 19.36 7.17
CA ASN A 188 -4.74 19.12 5.84
C ASN A 188 -4.60 20.38 4.97
N LYS A 189 -4.43 21.54 5.63
CA LYS A 189 -4.12 22.81 4.97
C LYS A 189 -2.97 23.51 5.65
N GLN A 190 -1.95 23.86 4.87
CA GLN A 190 -0.75 24.53 5.36
C GLN A 190 -1.11 25.83 6.10
N LEU A 191 -0.49 26.05 7.25
CA LEU A 191 -0.58 27.31 7.99
C LEU A 191 0.18 28.40 7.22
N ILE A 192 -0.48 29.55 7.03
CA ILE A 192 0.13 30.71 6.36
C ILE A 192 1.42 31.10 7.10
N GLY A 193 2.53 31.16 6.37
CA GLY A 193 3.85 31.51 6.90
C GLY A 193 4.62 30.37 7.55
N HIS A 194 4.13 29.11 7.55
CA HIS A 194 4.85 27.96 8.12
C HIS A 194 4.93 26.80 7.12
N GLY A 195 5.28 27.12 5.87
CA GLY A 195 5.60 26.14 4.84
C GLY A 195 7.05 25.68 4.89
N LYS A 196 7.40 24.78 3.97
CA LYS A 196 8.72 24.15 3.86
C LYS A 196 9.87 25.13 3.60
N GLU A 197 9.57 26.29 3.02
CA GLU A 197 10.51 27.38 2.77
C GLU A 197 10.80 28.19 4.04
N TYR A 198 9.85 28.27 4.98
CA TYR A 198 10.02 28.97 6.24
C TYR A 198 10.78 28.10 7.24
N HIS A 199 10.38 26.83 7.40
CA HIS A 199 11.09 25.84 8.21
C HIS A 199 12.02 24.98 7.34
N ALA A 200 12.95 25.63 6.63
CA ALA A 200 13.81 24.97 5.64
C ALA A 200 14.83 24.01 6.26
N ASP A 201 15.30 24.30 7.48
CA ASP A 201 16.36 23.54 8.15
C ASP A 201 15.84 22.44 9.07
N GLY A 202 14.56 22.46 9.40
CA GLY A 202 13.93 21.53 10.33
C GLY A 202 12.94 22.22 11.26
N PHE A 203 12.34 21.44 12.14
CA PHE A 203 11.40 21.91 13.15
C PHE A 203 11.54 21.05 14.39
N GLY A 204 11.49 21.66 15.58
CA GLY A 204 11.49 20.89 16.81
C GLY A 204 10.61 21.55 17.85
N SER A 205 9.84 20.75 18.59
CA SER A 205 8.89 21.29 19.56
C SER A 205 8.68 20.35 20.75
N PRO A 206 8.52 20.87 21.97
CA PRO A 206 8.09 20.09 23.11
C PRO A 206 6.66 19.58 22.97
N ILE A 207 6.38 18.50 23.68
CA ILE A 207 5.05 17.90 23.84
C ILE A 207 4.76 17.80 25.33
N GLY A 208 3.57 18.22 25.74
CA GLY A 208 3.06 17.97 27.08
C GLY A 208 2.54 19.22 27.79
N LYS A 209 2.30 19.05 29.10
CA LYS A 209 1.76 20.09 29.97
C LYS A 209 2.87 20.80 30.74
N LEU A 210 2.61 22.06 31.10
CA LEU A 210 3.49 22.84 31.96
C LEU A 210 3.51 22.31 33.40
N LYS A 211 4.66 22.42 34.05
CA LYS A 211 4.89 22.07 35.45
C LYS A 211 4.13 23.03 36.35
N GLY A 212 3.41 22.49 37.33
CA GLY A 212 2.61 23.30 38.27
C GLY A 212 1.30 23.88 37.71
N ILE A 213 0.99 23.65 36.44
CA ILE A 213 -0.24 24.17 35.81
C ILE A 213 -1.15 23.01 35.39
N ASN A 214 -2.42 23.08 35.76
CA ASN A 214 -3.42 22.04 35.44
C ASN A 214 -4.06 22.25 34.07
N ILE A 215 -4.23 23.50 33.66
CA ILE A 215 -4.78 23.86 32.35
C ILE A 215 -3.67 23.69 31.31
N ALA A 216 -3.96 22.92 30.26
CA ALA A 216 -3.02 22.76 29.15
C ALA A 216 -2.96 24.06 28.33
N ILE A 217 -1.78 24.40 27.78
CA ILE A 217 -1.56 25.69 27.10
C ILE A 217 -2.61 25.91 26.01
N GLU A 218 -2.94 24.85 25.27
CA GLU A 218 -3.93 24.89 24.19
C GLU A 218 -5.31 25.36 24.62
N ASN A 219 -5.68 25.22 25.91
CA ASN A 219 -7.00 25.57 26.43
C ASN A 219 -6.99 26.84 27.29
N MET A 220 -5.87 27.56 27.38
CA MET A 220 -5.77 28.78 28.18
C MET A 220 -6.55 29.93 27.53
N SER A 221 -7.44 30.53 28.33
CA SER A 221 -8.08 31.80 28.01
C SER A 221 -7.08 32.95 28.12
N PRO A 222 -7.38 34.15 27.59
CA PRO A 222 -6.54 35.33 27.82
C PRO A 222 -6.24 35.55 29.31
N THR A 223 -7.24 35.45 30.18
CA THR A 223 -7.07 35.61 31.64
C THR A 223 -6.20 34.53 32.28
N ASP A 224 -6.23 33.30 31.76
CA ASP A 224 -5.32 32.25 32.24
C ASP A 224 -3.88 32.56 31.83
N LEU A 225 -3.66 32.92 30.56
CA LEU A 225 -2.34 33.33 30.06
C LEU A 225 -1.78 34.49 30.89
N GLU A 226 -2.65 35.44 31.24
CA GLU A 226 -2.31 36.56 32.10
C GLU A 226 -1.81 36.12 33.49
N ALA A 227 -2.58 35.26 34.15
CA ALA A 227 -2.26 34.74 35.47
C ALA A 227 -0.93 33.96 35.50
N TYR A 228 -0.53 33.35 34.38
CA TYR A 228 0.72 32.61 34.25
C TYR A 228 1.86 33.41 33.61
N GLY A 229 1.67 34.71 33.35
CA GLY A 229 2.73 35.57 32.80
C GLY A 229 3.05 35.31 31.32
N ILE A 230 2.16 34.66 30.58
CA ILE A 230 2.34 34.28 29.18
C ILE A 230 1.73 35.39 28.29
N TYR A 231 2.49 36.45 28.02
CA TYR A 231 2.03 37.60 27.25
C TYR A 231 2.90 37.87 26.02
N GLU A 232 2.27 38.32 24.94
CA GLU A 232 2.99 38.88 23.79
C GLU A 232 3.88 40.06 24.22
N GLY A 233 5.10 40.10 23.68
CA GLY A 233 6.12 41.10 23.98
C GLY A 233 6.82 40.95 25.33
N LYS A 234 6.52 39.91 26.13
CA LYS A 234 7.22 39.64 27.39
C LYS A 234 8.09 38.39 27.30
N GLN A 235 9.20 38.44 28.03
CA GLN A 235 10.04 37.28 28.25
C GLN A 235 9.33 36.31 29.21
N VAL A 236 9.22 35.06 28.80
CA VAL A 236 8.56 33.99 29.54
C VAL A 236 9.47 32.78 29.65
N THR A 237 9.30 32.01 30.72
CA THR A 237 9.93 30.69 30.90
C THR A 237 8.86 29.64 31.07
N LEU A 238 8.68 28.81 30.05
CA LEU A 238 7.73 27.71 30.04
C LEU A 238 8.46 26.43 30.47
N ASN A 239 8.20 25.97 31.69
CA ASN A 239 8.75 24.73 32.21
C ASN A 239 7.75 23.59 31.99
N PHE A 240 8.09 22.60 31.16
CA PHE A 240 7.27 21.42 30.94
C PHE A 240 7.44 20.42 32.09
N LYS A 241 6.40 19.65 32.41
CA LYS A 241 6.43 18.65 33.51
C LYS A 241 7.57 17.64 33.39
N ARG A 242 8.08 17.42 32.18
CA ARG A 242 9.03 16.36 31.84
C ARG A 242 10.42 16.88 31.45
N GLY A 243 10.81 18.05 31.97
CA GLY A 243 12.21 18.51 31.92
C GLY A 243 12.59 19.41 30.75
N ILE A 244 11.70 19.65 29.77
CA ILE A 244 11.94 20.66 28.74
C ILE A 244 11.64 22.06 29.30
N THR A 245 12.56 23.00 29.06
CA THR A 245 12.36 24.42 29.38
C THR A 245 12.49 25.26 28.12
N VAL A 246 11.48 26.09 27.84
CA VAL A 246 11.47 27.05 26.73
C VAL A 246 11.52 28.46 27.33
N THR A 247 12.57 29.22 27.02
CA THR A 247 12.75 30.60 27.53
C THR A 247 12.88 31.54 26.34
N GLY A 248 12.05 32.56 26.24
CA GLY A 248 12.13 33.54 25.14
C GLY A 248 11.07 34.63 25.25
N GLU A 249 11.10 35.59 24.34
CA GLU A 249 10.07 36.65 24.26
C GLU A 249 8.99 36.23 23.26
N ILE A 250 7.72 36.21 23.68
CA ILE A 250 6.60 35.82 22.81
C ILE A 250 6.40 36.92 21.75
N ILE A 251 6.37 36.52 20.49
CA ILE A 251 6.01 37.39 19.37
C ILE A 251 4.50 37.35 19.16
N THR A 252 3.94 36.15 18.97
CA THR A 252 2.52 35.96 18.70
C THR A 252 2.08 34.53 18.96
N GLY A 253 0.79 34.31 19.19
CA GLY A 253 0.15 33.00 19.24
C GLY A 253 -0.93 32.82 18.18
N LYS A 254 -0.99 31.65 17.54
CA LYS A 254 -2.09 31.28 16.62
C LYS A 254 -3.08 30.38 17.33
N ARG A 255 -4.37 30.66 17.13
CA ARG A 255 -5.49 29.84 17.61
C ARG A 255 -6.21 29.17 16.44
N ASN A 256 -6.74 27.98 16.68
CA ASN A 256 -7.63 27.31 15.74
C ASN A 256 -9.07 27.86 15.84
N LEU A 257 -9.98 27.36 14.97
CA LEU A 257 -11.39 27.77 14.95
C LEU A 257 -12.18 27.47 16.23
N GLN A 258 -11.68 26.58 17.09
CA GLN A 258 -12.26 26.26 18.39
C GLN A 258 -11.67 27.13 19.52
N GLY A 259 -10.81 28.10 19.18
CA GLY A 259 -10.14 28.97 20.13
C GLY A 259 -8.93 28.34 20.83
N LYS A 260 -8.52 27.10 20.46
CA LYS A 260 -7.35 26.46 21.07
C LYS A 260 -6.07 27.05 20.52
N ILE A 261 -5.07 27.28 21.37
CA ILE A 261 -3.73 27.72 20.94
C ILE A 261 -3.02 26.52 20.28
N ILE A 262 -2.60 26.70 19.04
CA ILE A 262 -1.93 25.65 18.24
C ILE A 262 -0.45 25.95 17.99
N LEU A 263 -0.05 27.22 18.03
CA LEU A 263 1.32 27.65 17.74
C LEU A 263 1.65 28.90 18.56
N ILE A 264 2.88 28.99 19.09
CA ILE A 264 3.42 30.19 19.71
C ILE A 264 4.80 30.45 19.14
N SER A 265 5.03 31.67 18.65
CA SER A 265 6.32 32.11 18.09
C SER A 265 7.10 32.92 19.12
N PHE A 266 8.39 32.66 19.25
CA PHE A 266 9.30 33.32 20.18
C PHE A 266 10.50 33.93 19.45
N LYS A 267 10.98 35.08 19.92
CA LYS A 267 12.31 35.61 19.57
C LYS A 267 13.26 35.48 20.76
N ASN A 268 14.56 35.49 20.49
CA ASN A 268 15.61 35.31 21.49
C ASN A 268 15.35 34.07 22.36
N CYS A 269 14.96 32.96 21.71
CA CYS A 269 14.48 31.78 22.39
C CYS A 269 15.60 30.76 22.64
N THR A 270 15.61 30.15 23.81
CA THR A 270 16.44 28.99 24.12
C THR A 270 15.55 27.85 24.61
N VAL A 271 15.74 26.67 24.03
CA VAL A 271 15.05 25.44 24.45
C VAL A 271 16.08 24.48 25.01
N LYS A 272 15.83 23.93 26.19
CA LYS A 272 16.76 23.01 26.88
C LYS A 272 16.06 21.75 27.37
N TYR A 273 16.82 20.66 27.41
CA TYR A 273 16.49 19.42 28.11
C TYR A 273 17.64 19.07 29.07
N GLY A 274 17.46 19.31 30.37
CA GLY A 274 18.58 19.26 31.31
C GLY A 274 19.69 20.24 30.91
N ASP A 275 20.90 19.74 30.66
CA ASP A 275 22.04 20.53 30.19
C ASP A 275 22.12 20.66 28.66
N GLU A 276 21.33 19.86 27.93
CA GLU A 276 21.33 19.87 26.48
C GLU A 276 20.54 21.07 25.92
N ILE A 277 21.11 21.76 24.93
CA ILE A 277 20.43 22.84 24.21
C ILE A 277 19.81 22.27 22.93
N LEU A 278 18.49 22.35 22.82
CA LEU A 278 17.71 21.89 21.68
C LEU A 278 17.41 23.00 20.67
N PHE A 279 17.43 24.26 21.11
CA PHE A 279 17.30 25.43 20.23
C PHE A 279 18.06 26.62 20.81
N GLN A 280 18.73 27.38 19.95
CA GLN A 280 19.52 28.55 20.31
C GLN A 280 18.94 29.85 19.72
N PRO A 281 19.04 30.99 20.43
CA PRO A 281 18.55 32.29 19.94
C PRO A 281 19.08 32.68 18.56
N GLU A 282 20.32 32.29 18.26
CA GLU A 282 21.03 32.60 17.02
C GLU A 282 20.42 31.88 15.80
N TRP A 283 19.61 30.85 16.01
CA TRP A 283 18.93 30.12 14.94
C TRP A 283 17.64 30.82 14.46
N GLY A 284 17.24 31.90 15.14
CA GLY A 284 16.16 32.78 14.70
C GLY A 284 14.89 32.65 15.52
N ILE A 285 13.74 32.75 14.84
CA ILE A 285 12.42 32.66 15.47
C ILE A 285 12.14 31.21 15.80
N TYR A 286 11.80 30.94 17.07
CA TYR A 286 11.39 29.62 17.50
C TYR A 286 9.86 29.52 17.46
N ASP A 287 9.35 28.65 16.59
CA ASP A 287 7.94 28.32 16.55
C ASP A 287 7.66 27.05 17.33
N MET A 288 6.85 27.16 18.37
CA MET A 288 6.46 26.04 19.23
C MET A 288 5.06 25.56 18.84
N ALA A 289 4.98 24.35 18.29
CA ALA A 289 3.70 23.67 18.09
C ALA A 289 3.14 23.24 19.46
N VAL A 290 1.93 23.69 19.76
CA VAL A 290 1.29 23.45 21.07
C VAL A 290 0.48 22.17 21.02
N GLY A 291 0.82 21.23 21.90
CA GLY A 291 0.04 20.01 22.11
C GLY A 291 0.50 19.21 23.34
N ALA A 292 -0.45 18.65 24.05
CA ALA A 292 -0.21 17.82 25.23
C ALA A 292 0.14 16.37 24.87
N ASN A 293 -0.29 15.87 23.72
CA ASN A 293 0.01 14.54 23.22
C ASN A 293 -0.11 14.49 21.69
N ILE A 294 0.50 13.45 21.10
CA ILE A 294 0.41 13.11 19.69
C ILE A 294 -0.73 12.10 19.51
N THR A 295 -1.72 12.44 18.71
CA THR A 295 -2.89 11.60 18.45
C THR A 295 -2.70 10.72 17.22
N SER A 296 -1.84 11.11 16.29
CA SER A 296 -1.59 10.37 15.06
C SER A 296 -0.14 10.55 14.58
N ALA A 297 0.41 9.51 13.96
CA ALA A 297 1.67 9.56 13.20
C ALA A 297 1.53 8.67 11.96
N TYR A 298 1.79 9.21 10.77
CA TYR A 298 1.58 8.51 9.50
C TYR A 298 2.56 8.96 8.41
N SER A 299 2.79 8.09 7.42
CA SER A 299 3.63 8.38 6.25
C SER A 299 2.94 9.38 5.31
N GLY A 300 3.71 10.31 4.75
CA GLY A 300 3.23 11.35 3.84
C GLY A 300 3.07 12.71 4.52
N ILE A 301 2.65 13.69 3.70
CA ILE A 301 2.53 15.11 4.07
C ILE A 301 1.05 15.48 4.25
N ALA A 302 0.74 16.32 5.25
CA ALA A 302 -0.63 16.75 5.54
C ALA A 302 -1.27 17.57 4.40
N ASP A 303 -0.50 18.43 3.75
CA ASP A 303 -0.93 19.22 2.58
C ASP A 303 0.07 19.03 1.41
N PRO A 304 -0.06 17.92 0.65
CA PRO A 304 0.86 17.59 -0.43
C PRO A 304 0.95 18.66 -1.53
N ASP A 305 -0.17 19.35 -1.81
CA ASP A 305 -0.25 20.39 -2.83
C ASP A 305 0.60 21.61 -2.43
N SER A 306 0.40 22.12 -1.22
CA SER A 306 1.18 23.25 -0.70
C SER A 306 2.66 22.88 -0.53
N TYR A 307 2.93 21.63 -0.14
CA TYR A 307 4.30 21.11 -0.03
C TYR A 307 4.96 20.89 -1.40
N LYS A 308 4.19 20.91 -2.50
CA LYS A 308 4.63 20.59 -3.87
C LYS A 308 5.31 19.22 -3.91
N LEU A 309 4.68 18.24 -3.30
CA LEU A 309 5.19 16.87 -3.26
C LEU A 309 5.15 16.28 -4.68
N THR A 310 6.29 15.83 -5.18
CA THR A 310 6.41 15.20 -6.50
C THR A 310 6.92 13.78 -6.34
N TYR A 311 6.25 12.83 -6.97
CA TYR A 311 6.72 11.45 -7.07
C TYR A 311 7.41 11.24 -8.41
N GLU A 312 8.58 10.60 -8.41
CA GLU A 312 9.21 10.14 -9.64
C GLU A 312 8.38 9.01 -10.25
N ALA A 313 8.15 9.08 -11.56
CA ALA A 313 7.52 7.97 -12.27
C ALA A 313 8.42 6.73 -12.19
N PRO A 314 7.86 5.51 -12.12
CA PRO A 314 8.65 4.28 -12.15
C PRO A 314 9.61 4.27 -13.35
N LYS A 315 10.88 3.94 -13.10
CA LYS A 315 11.92 3.93 -14.12
C LYS A 315 11.61 2.93 -15.24
N GLU A 316 11.04 1.79 -14.86
CA GLU A 316 10.66 0.73 -15.79
C GLU A 316 9.21 0.89 -16.28
N LYS A 317 9.06 0.89 -17.60
CA LYS A 317 7.76 0.96 -18.29
C LYS A 317 7.39 -0.42 -18.82
N THR A 318 6.10 -0.70 -18.85
CA THR A 318 5.56 -1.91 -19.49
C THR A 318 5.94 -1.95 -20.97
N HIS A 319 6.45 -3.08 -21.42
CA HIS A 319 6.84 -3.29 -22.81
C HIS A 319 5.63 -3.71 -23.67
N LYS A 320 5.54 -3.19 -24.90
CA LYS A 320 4.58 -3.73 -25.87
C LYS A 320 5.10 -5.05 -26.39
N ILE A 321 4.27 -6.09 -26.33
CA ILE A 321 4.61 -7.41 -26.86
C ILE A 321 4.84 -7.30 -28.36
N VAL A 322 6.02 -7.74 -28.80
CA VAL A 322 6.37 -7.84 -30.23
C VAL A 322 6.12 -9.27 -30.68
N TYR A 323 5.21 -9.43 -31.63
CA TYR A 323 4.87 -10.74 -32.19
C TYR A 323 5.68 -11.03 -33.45
N SER A 324 6.14 -12.27 -33.58
CA SER A 324 6.80 -12.76 -34.79
C SER A 324 5.83 -12.83 -35.98
N SER A 325 6.36 -12.84 -37.21
CA SER A 325 5.55 -12.99 -38.43
C SER A 325 4.70 -14.28 -38.42
N LYS A 326 5.20 -15.36 -37.80
CA LYS A 326 4.46 -16.62 -37.63
C LYS A 326 3.27 -16.46 -36.69
N GLN A 327 3.45 -15.80 -35.55
CA GLN A 327 2.35 -15.52 -34.60
C GLN A 327 1.28 -14.63 -35.24
N ILE A 328 1.69 -13.58 -35.95
CA ILE A 328 0.76 -12.70 -36.68
C ILE A 328 -0.05 -13.49 -37.72
N ALA A 329 0.58 -14.44 -38.42
CA ALA A 329 -0.14 -15.29 -39.38
C ALA A 329 -1.20 -16.17 -38.68
N ILE A 330 -0.88 -16.71 -37.51
CA ILE A 330 -1.82 -17.49 -36.69
C ILE A 330 -2.96 -16.61 -36.18
N HIS A 331 -2.67 -15.39 -35.69
CA HIS A 331 -3.71 -14.45 -35.25
C HIS A 331 -4.72 -14.12 -36.35
N LYS A 332 -4.27 -14.06 -37.62
CA LYS A 332 -5.17 -13.90 -38.78
C LYS A 332 -6.11 -15.09 -38.96
N LEU A 333 -5.67 -16.31 -38.68
CA LEU A 333 -6.52 -17.51 -38.73
C LEU A 333 -7.58 -17.48 -37.62
N TYR A 334 -7.20 -17.10 -36.39
CA TYR A 334 -8.16 -16.86 -35.31
C TYR A 334 -9.18 -15.78 -35.69
N GLN A 335 -8.75 -14.68 -36.31
CA GLN A 335 -9.67 -13.64 -36.79
C GLN A 335 -10.65 -14.18 -37.83
N GLN A 336 -10.20 -15.00 -38.78
CA GLN A 336 -11.09 -15.61 -39.79
C GLN A 336 -12.16 -16.51 -39.16
N VAL A 337 -11.79 -17.37 -38.20
CA VAL A 337 -12.74 -18.23 -37.49
C VAL A 337 -13.73 -17.40 -36.68
N ARG A 338 -13.23 -16.36 -35.98
CA ARG A 338 -14.07 -15.41 -35.25
C ARG A 338 -15.06 -14.67 -36.15
N ASP A 339 -14.61 -14.17 -37.30
CA ASP A 339 -15.46 -13.48 -38.27
C ASP A 339 -16.58 -14.41 -38.80
N MET A 340 -16.28 -15.69 -39.03
CA MET A 340 -17.29 -16.69 -39.39
C MET A 340 -18.30 -16.94 -38.26
N ARG A 341 -17.83 -17.01 -37.01
CA ARG A 341 -18.66 -17.17 -35.81
C ARG A 341 -19.61 -15.99 -35.63
N GLU A 342 -19.10 -14.76 -35.65
CA GLU A 342 -19.87 -13.54 -35.39
C GLU A 342 -20.86 -13.21 -36.52
N ASN A 343 -20.52 -13.54 -37.78
CA ASN A 343 -21.41 -13.29 -38.94
C ASN A 343 -22.31 -14.48 -39.30
N ASN A 344 -22.18 -15.61 -38.60
CA ASN A 344 -22.91 -16.86 -38.88
C ASN A 344 -22.73 -17.36 -40.33
N THR A 345 -21.54 -17.17 -40.90
CA THR A 345 -21.18 -17.55 -42.29
C THR A 345 -20.24 -18.75 -42.27
N ILE A 346 -20.73 -19.90 -41.82
CA ILE A 346 -19.93 -21.12 -41.70
C ILE A 346 -19.61 -21.68 -43.10
N ASN A 347 -18.33 -21.69 -43.47
CA ASN A 347 -17.83 -22.29 -44.71
C ASN A 347 -16.90 -23.47 -44.41
N ILE A 348 -17.40 -24.69 -44.56
CA ILE A 348 -16.67 -25.94 -44.24
C ILE A 348 -15.37 -26.07 -45.05
N THR A 349 -15.34 -25.61 -46.30
CA THR A 349 -14.13 -25.69 -47.16
C THR A 349 -13.03 -24.79 -46.61
N GLU A 350 -13.39 -23.58 -46.17
CA GLU A 350 -12.44 -22.64 -45.58
C GLU A 350 -11.98 -23.12 -44.19
N LEU A 351 -12.88 -23.65 -43.36
CA LEU A 351 -12.52 -24.23 -42.06
C LEU A 351 -11.57 -25.43 -42.20
N ASN A 352 -11.78 -26.31 -43.20
CA ASN A 352 -10.82 -27.37 -43.53
C ASN A 352 -9.45 -26.79 -43.90
N ALA A 353 -9.41 -25.77 -44.77
CA ALA A 353 -8.15 -25.14 -45.16
C ALA A 353 -7.43 -24.45 -43.99
N ILE A 354 -8.17 -23.92 -43.01
CA ILE A 354 -7.60 -23.38 -41.77
C ILE A 354 -7.05 -24.52 -40.90
N PHE A 355 -7.83 -25.59 -40.70
CA PHE A 355 -7.42 -26.75 -39.92
C PHE A 355 -6.16 -27.43 -40.49
N ASP A 356 -6.08 -27.60 -41.82
CA ASP A 356 -4.90 -28.18 -42.49
C ASP A 356 -3.62 -27.36 -42.25
N LYS A 357 -3.73 -26.04 -42.12
CA LYS A 357 -2.59 -25.15 -41.82
C LYS A 357 -2.07 -25.33 -40.40
N ILE A 358 -2.90 -25.78 -39.45
CA ILE A 358 -2.55 -25.90 -38.03
C ILE A 358 -2.33 -27.34 -37.56
N ASN A 359 -2.85 -28.35 -38.28
CA ASN A 359 -2.80 -29.78 -37.92
C ASN A 359 -1.37 -30.35 -37.77
N SER A 360 -0.34 -29.60 -38.16
CA SER A 360 1.07 -29.97 -37.99
C SER A 360 1.68 -29.55 -36.64
N SER A 361 0.93 -28.82 -35.80
CA SER A 361 1.44 -28.23 -34.55
C SER A 361 0.49 -28.47 -33.39
N ASP A 362 0.89 -29.32 -32.44
CA ASP A 362 0.21 -29.60 -31.16
C ASP A 362 -0.08 -28.34 -30.31
N LYS A 363 0.55 -27.22 -30.66
CA LYS A 363 0.39 -25.92 -29.96
C LYS A 363 -0.91 -25.19 -30.31
N GLU A 364 -1.56 -25.52 -31.43
CA GLU A 364 -2.74 -24.80 -31.93
C GLU A 364 -4.07 -25.52 -31.62
N TRP A 365 -4.10 -26.30 -30.53
CA TRP A 365 -5.29 -27.02 -30.10
C TRP A 365 -6.49 -26.10 -29.83
N LEU A 366 -6.25 -24.85 -29.39
CA LEU A 366 -7.31 -23.90 -29.10
C LEU A 366 -8.06 -23.47 -30.37
N LEU A 367 -7.34 -23.16 -31.46
CA LEU A 367 -7.98 -22.85 -32.75
C LEU A 367 -8.75 -24.06 -33.28
N ALA A 368 -8.21 -25.27 -33.11
CA ALA A 368 -8.93 -26.49 -33.49
C ALA A 368 -10.23 -26.66 -32.68
N LEU A 369 -10.21 -26.36 -31.38
CA LEU A 369 -11.39 -26.38 -30.52
C LEU A 369 -12.43 -25.32 -30.95
N GLU A 370 -11.99 -24.11 -31.28
CA GLU A 370 -12.86 -23.06 -31.81
C GLU A 370 -13.52 -23.45 -33.14
N ILE A 371 -12.80 -24.15 -34.02
CA ILE A 371 -13.38 -24.68 -35.26
C ILE A 371 -14.37 -25.80 -34.93
N TYR A 372 -14.06 -26.68 -33.97
CA TYR A 372 -14.94 -27.76 -33.53
C TYR A 372 -16.28 -27.23 -33.02
N GLU A 373 -16.26 -26.15 -32.24
CA GLU A 373 -17.46 -25.44 -31.77
C GLU A 373 -18.40 -25.04 -32.92
N LEU A 374 -17.86 -24.55 -34.04
CA LEU A 374 -18.66 -24.12 -35.19
C LEU A 374 -19.25 -25.28 -36.01
N VAL A 375 -18.68 -26.47 -35.90
CA VAL A 375 -19.08 -27.64 -36.69
C VAL A 375 -19.70 -28.75 -35.84
N SER A 376 -19.86 -28.54 -34.53
CA SER A 376 -20.34 -29.54 -33.58
C SER A 376 -21.73 -30.08 -33.95
N ASP A 377 -22.61 -29.19 -34.44
CA ASP A 377 -23.97 -29.53 -34.87
C ASP A 377 -24.07 -30.06 -36.32
N LEU A 378 -22.95 -30.06 -37.05
CA LEU A 378 -22.90 -30.47 -38.45
C LEU A 378 -22.40 -31.92 -38.55
N ASP A 379 -23.11 -32.76 -39.30
CA ASP A 379 -22.65 -34.11 -39.62
C ASP A 379 -21.67 -34.06 -40.82
N ASN A 380 -20.38 -33.87 -40.52
CA ASN A 380 -19.34 -33.78 -41.54
C ASN A 380 -18.03 -34.48 -41.14
N SER A 381 -17.20 -34.80 -42.14
CA SER A 381 -15.90 -35.46 -41.94
C SER A 381 -14.91 -34.59 -41.17
N LEU A 382 -15.02 -33.26 -41.29
CA LEU A 382 -14.16 -32.28 -40.61
C LEU A 382 -14.31 -32.37 -39.07
N LYS A 383 -15.54 -32.49 -38.56
CA LYS A 383 -15.85 -32.68 -37.15
C LYS A 383 -15.11 -33.89 -36.58
N THR A 384 -15.20 -35.02 -37.29
CA THR A 384 -14.54 -36.27 -36.87
C THR A 384 -13.02 -36.13 -36.86
N ASN A 385 -12.45 -35.46 -37.86
CA ASN A 385 -11.01 -35.22 -37.95
C ASN A 385 -10.50 -34.32 -36.82
N ILE A 386 -11.20 -33.21 -36.55
CA ILE A 386 -10.84 -32.29 -35.46
C ILE A 386 -10.99 -32.97 -34.10
N PHE A 387 -12.08 -33.72 -33.88
CA PHE A 387 -12.28 -34.45 -32.63
C PHE A 387 -11.14 -35.45 -32.37
N ASN A 388 -10.72 -36.19 -33.40
CA ASN A 388 -9.58 -37.11 -33.28
C ASN A 388 -8.28 -36.38 -32.96
N PHE A 389 -8.03 -35.23 -33.60
CA PHE A 389 -6.87 -34.40 -33.31
C PHE A 389 -6.88 -33.87 -31.87
N LEU A 390 -8.02 -33.33 -31.40
CA LEU A 390 -8.19 -32.83 -30.03
C LEU A 390 -8.04 -33.97 -29.02
N ASN A 391 -8.63 -35.13 -29.27
CA ASN A 391 -8.53 -36.30 -28.39
C ASN A 391 -7.08 -36.84 -28.31
N GLN A 392 -6.32 -36.81 -29.40
CA GLN A 392 -4.89 -37.13 -29.35
C GLN A 392 -4.09 -36.11 -28.53
N ASN A 393 -4.33 -34.81 -28.77
CA ASN A 393 -3.68 -33.73 -28.03
C ASN A 393 -4.11 -33.67 -26.54
N SER A 394 -5.27 -34.22 -26.20
CA SER A 394 -5.77 -34.30 -24.82
C SER A 394 -4.86 -35.13 -23.90
N LYS A 395 -3.97 -35.94 -24.46
CA LYS A 395 -2.99 -36.74 -23.70
C LYS A 395 -1.71 -35.95 -23.37
N GLY A 396 -1.57 -34.75 -23.94
CA GLY A 396 -0.41 -33.89 -23.77
C GLY A 396 -0.57 -32.89 -22.62
N LYS A 397 0.29 -31.86 -22.62
CA LYS A 397 0.37 -30.83 -21.58
C LYS A 397 -0.95 -30.08 -21.32
N TYR A 398 -1.78 -29.92 -22.36
CA TYR A 398 -3.03 -29.15 -22.31
C TYR A 398 -4.28 -30.02 -22.16
N GLY A 399 -4.11 -31.28 -21.75
CA GLY A 399 -5.17 -32.28 -21.73
C GLY A 399 -6.46 -31.87 -21.03
N ASN A 400 -6.33 -31.36 -19.80
CA ASN A 400 -7.48 -30.92 -19.03
C ASN A 400 -8.25 -29.80 -19.73
N LEU A 401 -7.55 -28.81 -20.30
CA LEU A 401 -8.20 -27.68 -20.98
C LEU A 401 -8.94 -28.13 -22.24
N ILE A 402 -8.37 -29.07 -22.99
CA ILE A 402 -9.01 -29.63 -24.19
C ILE A 402 -10.27 -30.41 -23.80
N ASN A 403 -10.19 -31.26 -22.77
CA ASN A 403 -11.31 -32.05 -22.29
C ASN A 403 -12.45 -31.17 -21.74
N ASP A 404 -12.12 -30.19 -20.89
CA ASP A 404 -13.09 -29.23 -20.35
C ASP A 404 -13.78 -28.46 -21.50
N GLY A 405 -13.02 -28.06 -22.52
CA GLY A 405 -13.57 -27.41 -23.71
C GLY A 405 -14.50 -28.29 -24.54
N LEU A 406 -14.14 -29.58 -24.71
CA LEU A 406 -15.00 -30.56 -25.39
C LEU A 406 -16.28 -30.84 -24.60
N GLU A 407 -16.21 -30.91 -23.27
CA GLU A 407 -17.39 -31.08 -22.40
C GLU A 407 -18.34 -29.88 -22.44
N LEU A 408 -17.85 -28.67 -22.71
CA LEU A 408 -18.69 -27.48 -22.85
C LEU A 408 -19.43 -27.41 -24.19
N ILE A 409 -18.88 -28.04 -25.23
CA ILE A 409 -19.44 -28.02 -26.60
C ILE A 409 -20.44 -29.18 -26.80
N ASN A 410 -20.22 -30.32 -26.12
CA ASN A 410 -21.11 -31.47 -26.15
C ASN A 410 -22.23 -31.34 -25.11
#